data_AF-A0A942CSQ1-F1
#
_entry.id   AF-A0A942CSQ1-F1
#
_cell.length_a   1.000
_cell.length_b   1.000
_cell.length_c   1.000
_cell.angle_alpha   90.00
_cell.angle_beta   90.00
_cell.angle_gamma   90.00
#
_symmetry.space_group_name_H-M   'P 1'
#
loop_
_entity.id
_entity.type
_entity.pdbx_description
1 polymer ?
#
loop_
_entity_poly.entity_id
_entity_poly.type
_entity_poly.pdbx_seq_one_letter_code
_entity_poly.pdbx_strand_id
1 'polypeptide(L)'
;MLLAAALLVFSFPQNAVNGATSVNVATVVTDAAKADVVKTDSSNASLPMAPVPKTAGDDSANATGESSSLAAEPIQPAAPIQPAMPPKRAIRGVRYEAPRQKIAWIGLSVLGHGAAAFDAYSTRQAIQGGFGTESNPLLRPFAHSNALYVATQVSPALMDFIGHKMMKSNSPMIRKMWWIPQAAGAGISFSAGVHNMSLVK
;
A
#
# COMPACT_ATOMS: atom_id res chain seq x y z
N MET A 1 -12.47 15.69 4.64
CA MET A 1 -12.73 16.03 6.06
C MET A 1 -12.88 14.79 6.96
N LEU A 2 -13.45 13.66 6.50
CA LEU A 2 -13.54 12.42 7.29
C LEU A 2 -12.19 11.80 7.71
N LEU A 3 -11.11 11.97 6.92
CA LEU A 3 -9.79 11.41 7.25
C LEU A 3 -9.11 12.13 8.43
N ALA A 4 -9.43 13.42 8.64
CA ALA A 4 -8.92 14.20 9.77
C ALA A 4 -9.65 13.84 11.08
N ALA A 5 -10.93 13.46 11.01
CA ALA A 5 -11.70 12.99 12.16
C ALA A 5 -11.20 11.63 12.67
N ALA A 6 -10.79 10.73 11.77
CA ALA A 6 -10.23 9.43 12.16
C ALA A 6 -8.87 9.56 12.88
N LEU A 7 -8.01 10.49 12.44
CA LEU A 7 -6.71 10.75 13.10
C LEU A 7 -6.84 11.41 14.49
N LEU A 8 -7.92 12.15 14.72
CA LEU A 8 -8.21 12.80 16.01
C LEU A 8 -8.69 11.82 17.08
N VAL A 9 -9.26 10.67 16.71
CA VAL A 9 -9.70 9.64 17.66
C VAL A 9 -8.53 8.79 18.19
N PHE A 10 -7.41 8.71 17.46
CA PHE A 10 -6.23 7.93 17.86
C PHE A 10 -5.08 8.75 18.50
N SER A 11 -5.26 10.07 18.73
CA SER A 11 -4.17 10.97 19.14
C SER A 11 -4.18 11.38 20.63
N PHE A 12 -4.63 10.52 21.54
CA PHE A 12 -4.48 10.78 22.98
C PHE A 12 -3.66 9.68 23.67
N PRO A 13 -2.40 9.95 24.06
CA PRO A 13 -1.75 9.16 25.10
C PRO A 13 -2.45 9.47 26.43
N GLN A 14 -3.35 8.59 26.87
CA GLN A 14 -3.83 8.63 28.25
C GLN A 14 -2.69 8.12 29.14
N ASN A 15 -1.85 9.05 29.61
CA ASN A 15 -1.01 8.83 30.79
C ASN A 15 -1.92 8.48 31.96
N ALA A 16 -2.17 7.19 32.19
CA ALA A 16 -2.81 6.71 33.40
C ALA A 16 -1.72 6.32 34.41
N VAL A 17 -1.46 7.28 35.29
CA VAL A 17 -0.74 7.16 36.54
C VAL A 17 -1.51 6.24 37.50
N ASN A 18 -0.76 5.34 38.16
CA ASN A 18 -1.01 4.59 39.40
C ASN A 18 -1.97 3.38 39.43
N GLY A 19 -1.48 2.29 40.06
CA GLY A 19 -2.32 1.34 40.80
C GLY A 19 -1.86 -0.13 40.71
N ALA A 20 -0.98 -0.54 41.63
CA ALA A 20 -0.54 -1.93 41.81
C ALA A 20 -1.68 -2.90 42.11
N THR A 21 -1.60 -4.14 41.61
CA THR A 21 -1.83 -5.34 42.43
C THR A 21 -1.37 -6.60 41.68
N SER A 22 -0.39 -7.27 42.26
CA SER A 22 0.07 -8.59 41.88
C SER A 22 -1.01 -9.64 42.21
N VAL A 23 -1.46 -10.38 41.19
CA VAL A 23 -2.21 -11.62 41.39
C VAL A 23 -1.53 -12.72 40.57
N ASN A 24 -0.84 -13.59 41.28
CA ASN A 24 -0.33 -14.88 40.79
C ASN A 24 -1.50 -15.75 40.31
N VAL A 25 -1.52 -16.15 39.04
CA VAL A 25 -2.26 -17.34 38.60
C VAL A 25 -1.43 -18.11 37.57
N ALA A 26 -1.34 -19.40 37.84
CA ALA A 26 -0.49 -20.39 37.20
C ALA A 26 -0.84 -20.69 35.73
N THR A 27 0.22 -21.01 34.97
CA THR A 27 0.34 -22.00 33.87
C THR A 27 -0.93 -22.46 33.12
N VAL A 28 -0.93 -22.27 31.79
CA VAL A 28 -1.22 -23.36 30.84
C VAL A 28 -0.28 -23.20 29.64
N VAL A 29 0.62 -24.19 29.49
CA VAL A 29 1.46 -24.42 28.32
C VAL A 29 0.57 -25.02 27.22
N THR A 30 0.59 -24.43 26.02
CA THR A 30 0.27 -25.17 24.80
C THR A 30 1.23 -24.77 23.69
N ASP A 31 2.09 -25.74 23.36
CA ASP A 31 2.85 -25.87 22.12
C ASP A 31 2.00 -25.57 20.89
N ALA A 32 2.56 -24.82 19.94
CA ALA A 32 2.26 -25.00 18.52
C ALA A 32 3.33 -24.35 17.63
N ALA A 33 3.74 -25.14 16.62
CA ALA A 33 4.39 -24.76 15.37
C ALA A 33 5.92 -24.57 15.38
N LYS A 34 6.62 -25.70 15.38
CA LYS A 34 7.92 -25.84 14.72
C LYS A 34 7.66 -26.24 13.26
N ALA A 35 7.86 -25.32 12.32
CA ALA A 35 7.86 -25.61 10.89
C ALA A 35 9.27 -25.43 10.36
N ASP A 36 9.89 -26.56 9.99
CA ASP A 36 11.17 -26.64 9.31
C ASP A 36 11.11 -25.94 7.94
N VAL A 37 12.06 -25.05 7.68
CA VAL A 37 12.31 -24.51 6.34
C VAL A 37 13.65 -25.04 5.85
N VAL A 38 13.57 -26.03 4.97
CA VAL A 38 14.67 -26.54 4.15
C VAL A 38 15.11 -25.45 3.19
N LYS A 39 16.38 -25.05 3.26
CA LYS A 39 17.03 -24.11 2.35
C LYS A 39 17.92 -24.90 1.39
N THR A 40 17.51 -25.00 0.13
CA THR A 40 18.37 -25.43 -0.97
C THR A 40 18.89 -24.20 -1.71
N ASP A 41 20.19 -23.99 -1.61
CA ASP A 41 20.97 -23.09 -2.47
C ASP A 41 21.02 -23.64 -3.90
N SER A 42 20.96 -22.76 -4.90
CA SER A 42 21.58 -23.02 -6.21
C SER A 42 21.87 -21.72 -6.95
N SER A 43 23.09 -21.72 -7.47
CA SER A 43 23.94 -20.67 -8.00
C SER A 43 23.70 -20.31 -9.48
N ASN A 44 24.19 -19.13 -9.86
CA ASN A 44 24.87 -18.77 -11.11
C ASN A 44 24.28 -19.19 -12.47
N ALA A 45 23.96 -18.20 -13.31
CA ALA A 45 24.28 -18.27 -14.73
C ALA A 45 24.31 -16.88 -15.39
N SER A 46 25.34 -16.69 -16.20
CA SER A 46 25.86 -15.51 -16.88
C SER A 46 25.04 -15.01 -18.09
N LEU A 47 25.27 -13.73 -18.43
CA LEU A 47 24.83 -12.99 -19.61
C LEU A 47 25.24 -13.65 -20.95
N PRO A 48 24.54 -13.30 -22.04
CA PRO A 48 25.28 -12.85 -23.23
C PRO A 48 24.74 -11.55 -23.87
N MET A 49 25.58 -11.06 -24.77
CA MET A 49 25.77 -9.73 -25.34
C MET A 49 24.79 -9.38 -26.50
N ALA A 50 24.77 -8.09 -26.85
CA ALA A 50 23.93 -7.41 -27.85
C ALA A 50 23.97 -7.93 -29.30
N PRO A 51 23.10 -7.40 -30.17
CA PRO A 51 23.61 -6.74 -31.38
C PRO A 51 22.92 -5.42 -31.78
N VAL A 52 23.73 -4.53 -32.36
CA VAL A 52 23.49 -3.30 -33.18
C VAL A 52 23.41 -3.76 -34.66
N PRO A 53 22.63 -3.20 -35.64
CA PRO A 53 22.79 -1.88 -36.32
C PRO A 53 21.45 -1.30 -36.89
N LYS A 54 21.29 -0.23 -37.68
CA LYS A 54 22.01 0.28 -38.87
C LYS A 54 21.46 1.67 -39.27
N THR A 55 22.35 2.65 -39.47
CA THR A 55 22.11 3.91 -40.17
C THR A 55 22.36 3.74 -41.68
N ALA A 56 21.56 4.38 -42.50
CA ALA A 56 21.86 4.73 -43.89
C ALA A 56 21.08 6.01 -44.23
N GLY A 57 21.78 7.05 -44.64
CA GLY A 57 21.20 8.23 -45.28
C GLY A 57 21.01 7.99 -46.77
N ASP A 58 20.34 8.93 -47.43
CA ASP A 58 20.70 9.36 -48.77
C ASP A 58 20.15 10.77 -49.04
N ASP A 59 20.98 11.51 -49.76
CA ASP A 59 20.89 12.90 -50.16
C ASP A 59 19.91 13.13 -51.33
N SER A 60 19.35 14.34 -51.44
CA SER A 60 19.46 15.13 -52.68
C SER A 60 18.74 16.47 -52.60
N ALA A 61 19.50 17.51 -52.92
CA ALA A 61 19.06 18.84 -53.26
C ALA A 61 18.36 18.86 -54.64
N ASN A 62 17.41 19.77 -54.85
CA ASN A 62 17.45 20.62 -56.05
C ASN A 62 16.55 21.86 -55.92
N ALA A 63 16.98 22.91 -56.60
CA ALA A 63 16.56 24.29 -56.54
C ALA A 63 15.39 24.66 -57.48
N THR A 64 15.01 25.96 -57.38
CA THR A 64 14.65 26.89 -58.47
C THR A 64 13.18 27.16 -58.81
N GLY A 65 12.86 28.47 -58.90
CA GLY A 65 11.92 29.09 -59.85
C GLY A 65 10.46 29.14 -59.43
N GLU A 66 9.91 30.25 -58.95
CA GLU A 66 9.40 31.42 -59.70
C GLU A 66 8.21 31.17 -60.64
N SER A 67 7.22 32.08 -60.51
CA SER A 67 6.22 32.52 -61.48
C SER A 67 4.81 31.89 -61.45
N SER A 68 3.93 32.65 -60.79
CA SER A 68 2.61 33.10 -61.25
C SER A 68 1.97 32.39 -62.46
N SER A 69 0.82 31.76 -62.21
CA SER A 69 -0.28 31.74 -63.18
C SER A 69 -1.61 31.85 -62.45
N LEU A 70 -2.28 32.99 -62.62
CA LEU A 70 -3.70 33.19 -62.35
C LEU A 70 -4.46 32.42 -63.43
N ALA A 71 -4.86 31.19 -63.13
CA ALA A 71 -5.83 30.45 -63.91
C ALA A 71 -7.11 30.35 -63.08
N ALA A 72 -8.19 30.96 -63.57
CA ALA A 72 -9.52 30.87 -62.98
C ALA A 72 -9.99 29.41 -63.03
N GLU A 73 -10.01 28.76 -61.88
CA GLU A 73 -10.53 27.40 -61.72
C GLU A 73 -12.07 27.45 -61.76
N PRO A 74 -12.74 26.55 -62.50
CA PRO A 74 -14.19 26.45 -62.49
C PRO A 74 -14.67 26.07 -61.08
N ILE A 75 -15.67 26.79 -60.58
CA ILE A 75 -16.31 26.58 -59.29
C ILE A 75 -16.79 25.12 -59.20
N GLN A 76 -16.01 24.27 -58.54
CA GLN A 76 -16.42 22.92 -58.20
C GLN A 76 -17.52 23.01 -57.14
N PRO A 77 -18.62 22.26 -57.26
CA PRO A 77 -19.65 22.22 -56.24
C PRO A 77 -19.06 21.71 -54.93
N ALA A 78 -19.29 22.48 -53.86
CA ALA A 78 -18.80 22.21 -52.52
C ALA A 78 -19.05 20.74 -52.12
N ALA A 79 -17.98 20.06 -51.71
CA ALA A 79 -18.04 18.69 -51.21
C ALA A 79 -19.03 18.60 -50.04
N PRO A 80 -19.82 17.51 -49.94
CA PRO A 80 -20.77 17.34 -48.85
C PRO A 80 -20.04 17.34 -47.50
N ILE A 81 -20.49 18.23 -46.62
CA ILE A 81 -20.06 18.33 -45.23
C ILE A 81 -20.30 16.97 -44.57
N GLN A 82 -19.23 16.20 -44.36
CA GLN A 82 -19.34 14.93 -43.65
C GLN A 82 -19.79 15.20 -42.22
N PRO A 83 -20.78 14.47 -41.69
CA PRO A 83 -21.21 14.62 -40.31
C PRO A 83 -20.01 14.38 -39.39
N ALA A 84 -19.69 15.39 -38.59
CA ALA A 84 -18.61 15.32 -37.61
C ALA A 84 -18.82 14.08 -36.74
N MET A 85 -17.94 13.08 -36.88
CA MET A 85 -17.99 11.89 -36.05
C MET A 85 -17.99 12.32 -34.58
N PRO A 86 -18.87 11.76 -33.74
CA PRO A 86 -18.90 12.10 -32.33
C PRO A 86 -17.51 11.85 -31.75
N PRO A 87 -16.93 12.81 -31.00
CA PRO A 87 -15.60 12.65 -30.44
C PRO A 87 -15.61 11.36 -29.61
N LYS A 88 -14.80 10.40 -30.07
CA LYS A 88 -14.64 9.10 -29.43
C LYS A 88 -14.23 9.40 -27.99
N ARG A 89 -15.18 9.28 -27.05
CA ARG A 89 -14.89 9.47 -25.62
C ARG A 89 -13.72 8.57 -25.34
N ALA A 90 -12.58 9.15 -24.99
CA ALA A 90 -11.46 8.38 -24.50
C ALA A 90 -11.98 7.65 -23.27
N ILE A 91 -12.35 6.38 -23.46
CA ILE A 91 -12.61 5.46 -22.37
C ILE A 91 -11.30 5.53 -21.60
N ARG A 92 -11.31 6.24 -20.46
CA ARG A 92 -10.20 6.19 -19.51
C ARG A 92 -10.14 4.71 -19.15
N GLY A 93 -9.25 3.99 -19.82
CA GLY A 93 -9.11 2.56 -19.66
C GLY A 93 -9.02 2.30 -18.17
N VAL A 94 -9.75 1.27 -17.72
CA VAL A 94 -9.56 0.68 -16.41
C VAL A 94 -8.06 0.52 -16.24
N ARG A 95 -7.43 1.42 -15.47
CA ARG A 95 -5.97 1.46 -15.40
C ARG A 95 -5.57 0.23 -14.61
N TYR A 96 -5.00 -0.74 -15.33
CA TYR A 96 -4.45 -1.94 -14.76
C TYR A 96 -3.44 -1.57 -13.67
N GLU A 97 -3.58 -2.20 -12.50
CA GLU A 97 -2.61 -2.11 -11.42
C GLU A 97 -1.26 -2.61 -11.92
N ALA A 98 -0.18 -1.85 -11.71
CA ALA A 98 1.15 -2.32 -12.08
C ALA A 98 1.49 -3.55 -11.22
N PRO A 99 2.00 -4.65 -11.79
CA PRO A 99 2.32 -5.88 -11.03
C PRO A 99 3.20 -5.61 -9.80
N ARG A 100 4.16 -4.69 -9.92
CA ARG A 100 5.05 -4.28 -8.82
C ARG A 100 4.30 -3.60 -7.67
N GLN A 101 3.28 -2.80 -7.97
CA GLN A 101 2.46 -2.15 -6.93
C GLN A 101 1.61 -3.17 -6.18
N LYS A 102 1.06 -4.18 -6.88
CA LYS A 102 0.32 -5.27 -6.25
C LYS A 102 1.20 -6.08 -5.30
N ILE A 103 2.42 -6.44 -5.73
CA ILE A 103 3.39 -7.15 -4.88
C ILE A 103 3.74 -6.31 -3.63
N ALA A 104 4.01 -5.01 -3.83
CA ALA A 104 4.32 -4.11 -2.72
C ALA A 104 3.13 -3.98 -1.75
N TRP A 105 1.90 -3.88 -2.26
CA TRP A 105 0.69 -3.82 -1.43
C TRP A 105 0.49 -5.09 -0.62
N ILE A 106 0.64 -6.28 -1.21
CA ILE A 106 0.57 -7.56 -0.48
C ILE A 106 1.66 -7.60 0.59
N GLY A 107 2.89 -7.21 0.25
CA GLY A 107 4.01 -7.17 1.20
C GLY A 107 3.74 -6.28 2.41
N LEU A 108 3.24 -5.05 2.17
CA LEU A 108 2.86 -4.14 3.26
C LEU A 108 1.69 -4.68 4.09
N SER A 109 0.72 -5.34 3.45
CA SER A 109 -0.43 -5.95 4.14
C SER A 109 0.05 -7.03 5.11
N VAL A 110 0.88 -7.97 4.64
CA VAL A 110 1.48 -9.02 5.49
C VAL A 110 2.28 -8.42 6.64
N LEU A 111 3.08 -7.38 6.36
CA LEU A 111 3.87 -6.70 7.38
C LEU A 111 2.99 -5.99 8.41
N GLY A 112 1.92 -5.30 7.98
CA GLY A 112 0.98 -4.61 8.86
C GLY A 112 0.20 -5.58 9.77
N HIS A 113 -0.30 -6.68 9.20
CA HIS A 113 -0.96 -7.74 9.97
C HIS A 113 -0.01 -8.42 10.96
N GLY A 114 1.26 -8.63 10.58
CA GLY A 114 2.30 -9.15 11.46
C GLY A 114 2.63 -8.19 12.61
N ALA A 115 2.72 -6.88 12.33
CA ALA A 115 2.93 -5.85 13.34
C ALA A 115 1.78 -5.81 14.35
N ALA A 116 0.53 -5.88 13.89
CA ALA A 116 -0.65 -5.90 14.76
C ALA A 116 -0.74 -7.19 15.59
N ALA A 117 -0.34 -8.34 15.03
CA ALA A 117 -0.26 -9.59 15.78
C ALA A 117 0.84 -9.54 16.86
N PHE A 118 1.98 -8.94 16.54
CA PHE A 118 3.08 -8.74 17.49
C PHE A 118 2.68 -7.80 18.64
N ASP A 119 2.02 -6.69 18.32
CA ASP A 119 1.45 -5.75 19.29
C ASP A 119 0.45 -6.45 20.23
N ALA A 120 -0.50 -7.20 19.68
CA ALA A 120 -1.47 -7.98 20.48
C ALA A 120 -0.78 -9.02 21.38
N TYR A 121 0.24 -9.70 20.84
CA TYR A 121 1.02 -10.68 21.61
C TYR A 121 1.75 -10.01 22.78
N SER A 122 2.47 -8.92 22.55
CA SER A 122 3.23 -8.26 23.62
C SER A 122 2.33 -7.58 24.65
N THR A 123 1.18 -7.02 24.24
CA THR A 123 0.12 -6.58 25.16
C THR A 123 -0.31 -7.73 26.07
N ARG A 124 -0.59 -8.90 25.51
CA ARG A 124 -1.02 -10.06 26.29
C ARG A 124 0.04 -10.48 27.30
N GLN A 125 1.31 -10.48 26.91
CA GLN A 125 2.41 -10.77 27.83
C GLN A 125 2.51 -9.72 28.96
N ALA A 126 2.36 -8.43 28.66
CA ALA A 126 2.39 -7.36 29.65
C ALA A 126 1.24 -7.47 30.67
N ILE A 127 0.03 -7.78 30.19
CA ILE A 127 -1.15 -7.95 31.04
C ILE A 127 -1.03 -9.20 31.91
N GLN A 128 -0.59 -10.33 31.34
CA GLN A 128 -0.39 -11.57 32.10
C GLN A 128 0.71 -11.44 33.14
N GLY A 129 1.74 -10.64 32.87
CA GLY A 129 2.80 -10.32 33.85
C GLY A 129 2.39 -9.33 34.94
N GLY A 130 1.18 -8.75 34.87
CA GLY A 130 0.71 -7.75 35.84
C GLY A 130 1.35 -6.37 35.68
N PHE A 131 1.95 -6.08 34.52
CA PHE A 131 2.65 -4.82 34.24
C PHE A 131 1.73 -3.69 33.73
N GLY A 132 0.42 -3.93 33.63
CA GLY A 132 -0.55 -2.90 33.25
C GLY A 132 -1.87 -3.44 32.72
N THR A 133 -2.71 -2.53 32.25
CA THR A 133 -4.00 -2.82 31.59
C THR A 133 -4.03 -2.25 30.18
N GLU A 134 -4.77 -2.87 29.28
CA GLU A 134 -4.98 -2.35 27.91
C GLU A 134 -5.50 -0.90 27.95
N SER A 135 -4.75 0.01 27.33
CA SER A 135 -5.05 1.44 27.33
C SER A 135 -6.14 1.81 26.32
N ASN A 136 -6.33 1.00 25.29
CA ASN A 136 -7.36 1.23 24.28
C ASN A 136 -8.74 0.76 24.81
N PRO A 137 -9.72 1.67 25.02
CA PRO A 137 -11.02 1.30 25.56
C PRO A 137 -11.80 0.34 24.65
N LEU A 138 -11.52 0.33 23.34
CA LEU A 138 -12.16 -0.59 22.39
C LEU A 138 -11.59 -2.00 22.46
N LEU A 139 -10.31 -2.15 22.82
CA LEU A 139 -9.65 -3.45 22.93
C LEU A 139 -9.71 -4.02 24.35
N ARG A 140 -9.91 -3.16 25.36
CA ARG A 140 -10.00 -3.54 26.76
C ARG A 140 -11.00 -4.68 27.07
N PRO A 141 -12.21 -4.75 26.47
CA PRO A 141 -13.12 -5.88 26.68
C PRO A 141 -12.56 -7.23 26.21
N PHE A 142 -11.60 -7.20 25.28
CA PHE A 142 -10.98 -8.38 24.69
C PHE A 142 -9.60 -8.70 25.28
N ALA A 143 -9.07 -7.86 26.17
CA ALA A 143 -7.70 -7.95 26.68
C ALA A 143 -7.35 -9.29 27.35
N HIS A 144 -8.35 -10.00 27.90
CA HIS A 144 -8.20 -11.32 28.52
C HIS A 144 -8.68 -12.48 27.65
N SER A 145 -8.98 -12.23 26.37
CA SER A 145 -9.52 -13.22 25.43
C SER A 145 -8.67 -13.32 24.17
N ASN A 146 -8.69 -14.47 23.50
CA ASN A 146 -8.10 -14.65 22.17
C ASN A 146 -8.74 -13.73 21.11
N ALA A 147 -9.92 -13.17 21.41
CA ALA A 147 -10.56 -12.15 20.59
C ALA A 147 -9.70 -10.89 20.41
N LEU A 148 -8.72 -10.62 21.29
CA LEU A 148 -7.78 -9.51 21.13
C LEU A 148 -7.07 -9.57 19.77
N TYR A 149 -6.61 -10.75 19.36
CA TYR A 149 -5.94 -10.94 18.07
C TYR A 149 -6.86 -10.72 16.88
N VAL A 150 -8.17 -10.88 17.02
CA VAL A 150 -9.11 -10.59 15.94
C VAL A 150 -9.42 -9.10 15.91
N ALA A 151 -9.62 -8.50 17.08
CA ALA A 151 -9.93 -7.09 17.22
C ALA A 151 -8.78 -6.20 16.72
N THR A 152 -7.52 -6.57 16.97
CA THR A 152 -6.37 -5.80 16.48
C THR A 152 -6.21 -5.86 14.96
N GLN A 153 -6.74 -6.89 14.29
CA GLN A 153 -6.64 -7.04 12.83
C GLN A 153 -7.60 -6.14 12.05
N VAL A 154 -8.58 -5.55 12.72
CA VAL A 154 -9.51 -4.58 12.11
C VAL A 154 -8.76 -3.35 11.61
N SER A 155 -7.77 -2.89 12.38
CA SER A 155 -6.96 -1.71 12.02
C SER A 155 -6.13 -1.91 10.74
N PRO A 156 -5.25 -2.93 10.63
CA PRO A 156 -4.49 -3.17 9.40
C PRO A 156 -5.41 -3.48 8.22
N ALA A 157 -6.51 -4.23 8.41
CA ALA A 157 -7.47 -4.48 7.33
C ALA A 157 -8.09 -3.18 6.77
N LEU A 158 -8.42 -2.22 7.65
CA LEU A 158 -8.89 -0.90 7.23
C LEU A 158 -7.80 -0.12 6.48
N MET A 159 -6.56 -0.15 6.96
CA MET A 159 -5.43 0.50 6.29
C MET A 159 -5.15 -0.10 4.92
N ASP A 160 -5.26 -1.43 4.78
CA ASP A 160 -5.10 -2.15 3.53
C ASP A 160 -6.20 -1.76 2.53
N PHE A 161 -7.45 -1.68 2.99
CA PHE A 161 -8.57 -1.23 2.18
C PHE A 161 -8.38 0.21 1.68
N ILE A 162 -7.94 1.12 2.56
CA ILE A 162 -7.67 2.51 2.20
C ILE A 162 -6.51 2.56 1.20
N GLY A 163 -5.41 1.86 1.46
CA GLY A 163 -4.25 1.79 0.57
C GLY A 163 -4.63 1.28 -0.83
N HIS A 164 -5.42 0.21 -0.90
CA HIS A 164 -5.92 -0.35 -2.17
C HIS A 164 -6.82 0.63 -2.91
N LYS A 165 -7.74 1.30 -2.20
CA LYS A 165 -8.61 2.32 -2.79
C LYS A 165 -7.79 3.52 -3.31
N MET A 166 -6.72 3.90 -2.62
CA MET A 166 -5.80 4.95 -3.04
C MET A 166 -5.02 4.57 -4.32
N MET A 167 -4.62 3.30 -4.47
CA MET A 167 -3.99 2.79 -5.69
C MET A 167 -4.90 2.93 -6.94
N LYS A 168 -6.21 2.72 -6.75
CA LYS A 168 -7.23 2.85 -7.81
C LYS A 168 -7.73 4.28 -8.05
N SER A 169 -7.28 5.24 -7.25
CA SER A 169 -7.78 6.62 -7.33
C SER A 169 -7.44 7.30 -8.67
N ASN A 170 -8.24 8.29 -9.08
CA ASN A 170 -7.96 9.09 -10.28
C ASN A 170 -6.85 10.13 -10.08
N SER A 171 -6.59 10.54 -8.83
CA SER A 171 -5.59 11.57 -8.52
C SER A 171 -4.17 10.98 -8.51
N PRO A 172 -3.22 11.55 -9.27
CA PRO A 172 -1.84 11.05 -9.30
C PRO A 172 -1.12 11.22 -7.95
N MET A 173 -1.47 12.25 -7.17
CA MET A 173 -0.87 12.48 -5.85
C MET A 173 -1.31 11.40 -4.86
N ILE A 174 -2.61 11.11 -4.78
CA ILE A 174 -3.17 10.06 -3.89
C ILE A 174 -2.55 8.70 -4.24
N ARG A 175 -2.38 8.42 -5.53
CA ARG A 175 -1.74 7.19 -6.02
C ARG A 175 -0.24 7.10 -5.71
N LYS A 176 0.45 8.19 -5.39
CA LYS A 176 1.86 8.14 -4.94
C LYS A 176 1.96 7.88 -3.43
N MET A 177 0.89 8.20 -2.71
CA MET A 177 0.79 8.12 -1.25
C MET A 177 0.06 6.86 -0.76
N TRP A 178 -0.28 5.93 -1.64
CA TRP A 178 -1.09 4.74 -1.33
C TRP A 178 -0.49 3.83 -0.24
N TRP A 179 0.84 3.82 -0.10
CA TRP A 179 1.56 3.00 0.87
C TRP A 179 1.55 3.60 2.29
N ILE A 180 1.21 4.89 2.43
CA ILE A 180 1.33 5.62 3.69
C ILE A 180 0.45 5.03 4.79
N PRO A 181 -0.85 4.72 4.58
CA PRO A 181 -1.71 4.19 5.65
C PRO A 181 -1.17 2.89 6.26
N GLN A 182 -0.74 1.96 5.40
CA GLN A 182 -0.21 0.66 5.81
C GLN A 182 1.14 0.81 6.53
N ALA A 183 2.07 1.61 5.99
CA ALA A 183 3.39 1.81 6.58
C ALA A 183 3.31 2.54 7.93
N ALA A 184 2.48 3.58 8.03
CA ALA A 184 2.27 4.31 9.28
C ALA A 184 1.62 3.42 10.34
N GLY A 185 0.57 2.67 9.97
CA GLY A 185 -0.11 1.73 10.87
C GLY A 185 0.84 0.66 11.40
N ALA A 186 1.61 0.01 10.51
CA ALA A 186 2.59 -0.99 10.91
C ALA A 186 3.67 -0.43 11.84
N GLY A 187 4.17 0.78 11.55
CA GLY A 187 5.19 1.44 12.39
C GLY A 187 4.69 1.72 13.80
N ILE A 188 3.45 2.20 13.93
CA ILE A 188 2.81 2.45 15.24
C ILE A 188 2.65 1.14 16.00
N SER A 189 2.12 0.09 15.37
CA SER A 189 1.94 -1.22 16.02
C SER A 189 3.27 -1.85 16.44
N PHE A 190 4.32 -1.76 15.63
CA PHE A 190 5.64 -2.24 16.06
C PHE A 190 6.18 -1.44 17.24
N SER A 191 6.07 -0.12 17.22
CA SER A 191 6.53 0.73 18.33
C SER A 191 5.79 0.41 19.62
N ALA A 192 4.47 0.24 19.57
CA ALA A 192 3.65 -0.16 20.71
C ALA A 192 4.05 -1.56 21.20
N GLY A 193 4.24 -2.50 20.28
CA GLY A 193 4.64 -3.85 20.63
C GLY A 193 6.02 -3.93 21.31
N VAL A 194 6.99 -3.16 20.81
CA VAL A 194 8.33 -3.03 21.42
C VAL A 194 8.24 -2.38 22.81
N HIS A 195 7.39 -1.35 22.96
CA HIS A 195 7.16 -0.71 24.24
C HIS A 195 6.59 -1.70 25.27
N ASN A 196 5.57 -2.49 24.91
CA ASN A 196 4.99 -3.51 25.79
C ASN A 196 6.03 -4.58 26.18
N MET A 197 6.85 -5.03 25.23
CA MET A 197 7.94 -5.97 25.51
C MET A 197 9.00 -5.40 26.44
N SER A 198 9.20 -4.08 26.45
CA SER A 198 10.14 -3.43 27.38
C SER A 198 9.65 -3.41 28.82
N LEU A 199 8.33 -3.52 29.04
CA LEU A 199 7.73 -3.57 30.38
C LEU A 199 7.81 -4.96 31.02
N VAL A 200 7.93 -6.02 30.20
CA VAL A 200 7.93 -7.42 30.65
C VAL A 200 9.34 -7.92 31.02
N LYS A 201 10.39 -7.13 30.74
CA LYS A 201 11.79 -7.50 30.97
C LYS A 201 12.23 -7.36 32.44
#